data_AF-A0AA37A747-F1
#
_entry.id   AF-A0AA37A747-F1
#
_cell.length_a   1.000
_cell.length_b   1.000
_cell.length_c   1.000
_cell.angle_alpha   90.00
_cell.angle_beta   90.00
_cell.angle_gamma   90.00
#
_symmetry.space_group_name_H-M   'P 1'
#
loop_
_entity.id
_entity.type
_entity.pdbx_description
1 polymer ?
#
loop_
_entity_poly.entity_id
_entity_poly.type
_entity_poly.pdbx_seq_one_letter_code
_entity_poly.pdbx_strand_id
1 'polypeptide(L)'
;MTNTLYEISADFLAALDAMEVDPDTGELLNADQLDALSAAFDEKAEATALYIKNLTAFVGNVKAEEAALAERRKTAEKRVERLKDLLASSMLSVGRDKVETARTKIGFRKSTQVQIDDEGALPPDFVTTTVTTKPDKTAIKKAIQAGQSVAGAVLVENQNLQIK
;
A
#
# COMPACT_ATOMS: atom_id res chain seq x y z
N MET A 1 22.29 -29.32 -5.69
CA MET A 1 22.52 -27.90 -6.02
C MET A 1 21.20 -27.18 -5.87
N THR A 2 21.11 -26.15 -5.04
CA THR A 2 19.90 -25.32 -4.90
C THR A 2 19.89 -24.28 -6.01
N ASN A 3 19.52 -24.70 -7.22
CA ASN A 3 19.32 -23.77 -8.32
C ASN A 3 18.17 -22.80 -7.96
N THR A 4 18.35 -21.54 -8.33
CA THR A 4 17.31 -20.51 -8.19
C THR A 4 16.25 -20.70 -9.27
N LEU A 5 15.04 -20.17 -9.04
CA LEU A 5 13.99 -20.20 -10.07
C LEU A 5 14.47 -19.53 -11.38
N TYR A 6 15.33 -18.51 -11.26
CA TYR A 6 15.96 -17.82 -12.38
C TYR A 6 16.91 -18.74 -13.17
N GLU A 7 17.80 -19.45 -12.49
CA GLU A 7 18.74 -20.38 -13.13
C GLU A 7 17.99 -21.56 -13.77
N ILE A 8 17.00 -22.15 -13.09
CA ILE A 8 16.18 -23.23 -13.65
C ILE A 8 15.44 -22.74 -14.90
N SER A 9 14.91 -21.52 -14.88
CA SER A 9 14.25 -20.92 -16.06
C SER A 9 15.21 -20.75 -17.23
N ALA A 10 16.44 -20.30 -16.97
CA ALA A 10 17.46 -20.13 -18.00
C ALA A 10 17.88 -21.48 -18.59
N ASP A 11 18.10 -22.49 -17.74
CA ASP A 11 18.45 -23.84 -18.15
C ASP A 11 17.31 -24.49 -18.97
N PHE A 12 16.05 -24.29 -18.56
CA PHE A 12 14.87 -24.77 -19.28
C PHE A 12 14.76 -24.15 -20.67
N LEU A 13 14.96 -22.84 -20.79
CA LEU A 13 14.96 -22.16 -22.09
C LEU A 13 16.09 -22.65 -22.99
N ALA A 14 17.31 -22.80 -22.45
CA ALA A 14 18.44 -23.32 -23.21
C ALA A 14 18.21 -24.76 -23.70
N ALA A 15 17.58 -25.61 -22.89
CA ALA A 15 17.21 -26.97 -23.30
C ALA A 15 16.12 -26.97 -24.37
N LEU A 16 15.18 -26.02 -24.32
CA LEU A 16 14.12 -25.88 -25.32
C LEU A 16 14.66 -25.38 -26.66
N ASP A 17 15.63 -24.45 -26.64
CA ASP A 17 16.30 -23.97 -27.85
C ASP A 17 17.21 -25.05 -28.49
N ALA A 18 17.73 -25.99 -27.70
CA ALA A 18 18.57 -27.10 -28.14
C ALA A 18 17.78 -28.39 -28.49
N MET A 19 16.47 -28.28 -28.70
CA MET A 19 15.58 -29.39 -28.99
C MET A 19 15.88 -30.02 -30.36
N GLU A 20 16.24 -31.30 -30.36
CA GLU A 20 16.52 -32.08 -31.57
C GLU A 20 15.62 -33.33 -31.62
N VAL A 21 15.12 -33.65 -32.82
CA VAL A 21 14.26 -34.80 -33.08
C VAL A 21 15.07 -35.88 -33.77
N ASP A 22 14.98 -37.11 -33.27
CA ASP A 22 15.53 -38.28 -33.94
C ASP A 22 14.81 -38.50 -35.29
N PRO A 23 15.52 -38.51 -36.42
CA PRO A 23 14.91 -38.58 -37.75
C PRO A 23 14.28 -39.94 -38.07
N ASP A 24 14.65 -41.01 -37.36
CA ASP A 24 14.18 -42.37 -37.58
C ASP A 24 12.99 -42.72 -36.67
N THR A 25 12.97 -42.21 -35.44
CA THR A 25 11.90 -42.49 -34.45
C THR A 25 10.90 -41.35 -34.27
N GLY A 26 11.27 -40.11 -34.63
CA GLY A 26 10.48 -38.92 -34.40
C GLY A 26 10.45 -38.47 -32.93
N GLU A 27 11.26 -39.07 -32.06
CA GLU A 27 11.34 -38.75 -30.63
C GLU A 27 12.30 -37.59 -30.35
N LEU A 28 12.09 -36.90 -29.23
CA LEU A 28 12.98 -35.82 -28.80
C LEU A 28 14.18 -36.37 -28.04
N LEU A 29 15.38 -36.07 -28.52
CA LEU A 29 16.63 -36.57 -27.95
C LEU A 29 16.90 -36.07 -26.53
N ASN A 30 16.31 -34.93 -26.14
CA ASN A 30 16.48 -34.29 -24.84
C ASN A 30 15.20 -34.25 -23.99
N ALA A 31 14.19 -35.08 -24.30
CA ALA A 31 12.92 -35.14 -23.57
C ALA A 31 13.11 -35.26 -22.05
N ASP A 32 13.94 -36.22 -21.61
CA ASP A 32 14.20 -36.49 -20.19
C ASP A 32 14.80 -35.27 -19.46
N GLN A 33 15.63 -34.49 -20.14
CA GLN A 33 16.24 -33.28 -19.58
C GLN A 33 15.20 -32.17 -19.40
N LEU A 34 14.33 -31.97 -20.40
CA LEU A 34 13.24 -31.00 -20.34
C LEU A 34 12.24 -31.35 -19.23
N ASP A 35 11.88 -32.62 -19.10
CA ASP A 35 10.98 -33.10 -18.05
C ASP A 35 11.58 -32.90 -16.65
N ALA A 36 12.88 -33.18 -16.48
CA ALA A 36 13.58 -32.95 -15.23
C ALA A 36 13.64 -31.46 -14.84
N LEU A 37 13.92 -30.57 -15.82
CA LEU A 37 13.95 -29.12 -15.59
C LEU A 37 12.54 -28.57 -15.31
N SER A 38 11.50 -29.10 -15.98
CA SER A 38 10.11 -28.74 -15.70
C SER A 38 9.72 -29.11 -14.27
N ALA A 39 10.01 -30.33 -13.85
CA ALA A 39 9.72 -30.79 -12.49
C ALA A 39 10.46 -29.95 -11.43
N ALA A 40 11.73 -29.62 -11.68
CA ALA A 40 12.52 -28.76 -10.80
C ALA A 40 11.96 -27.32 -10.74
N PHE A 41 11.46 -26.79 -11.86
CA PHE A 41 10.80 -25.49 -11.91
C PHE A 41 9.53 -25.50 -11.08
N ASP A 42 8.66 -26.50 -11.26
CA ASP A 42 7.39 -26.62 -10.54
C ASP A 42 7.60 -26.73 -9.03
N GLU A 43 8.54 -27.57 -8.57
CA GLU A 43 8.87 -27.71 -7.15
C GLU A 43 9.37 -26.37 -6.57
N LYS A 44 10.23 -25.66 -7.31
CA LYS A 44 10.78 -24.39 -6.85
C LYS A 44 9.74 -23.28 -6.86
N ALA A 45 8.86 -23.25 -7.86
CA ALA A 45 7.76 -22.31 -7.98
C ALA A 45 6.75 -22.50 -6.85
N GLU A 46 6.39 -23.76 -6.53
CA GLU A 46 5.51 -24.09 -5.41
C GLU A 46 6.12 -23.66 -4.07
N ALA A 47 7.38 -24.01 -3.80
CA ALA A 47 8.06 -23.61 -2.57
C ALA A 47 8.10 -22.08 -2.41
N THR A 48 8.33 -21.35 -3.51
CA THR A 48 8.33 -19.89 -3.53
C THR A 48 6.93 -19.33 -3.28
N ALA A 49 5.89 -19.89 -3.91
CA ALA A 49 4.50 -19.48 -3.72
C ALA A 49 4.03 -19.71 -2.28
N LEU A 50 4.37 -20.85 -1.66
CA LEU A 50 4.08 -21.15 -0.26
C LEU A 50 4.75 -20.15 0.68
N TYR A 51 6.01 -19.79 0.41
CA TYR A 51 6.69 -18.75 1.19
C TYR A 51 6.00 -17.39 1.06
N ILE A 52 5.55 -17.01 -0.13
CA ILE A 52 4.79 -15.77 -0.35
C ILE A 52 3.45 -15.81 0.41
N LYS A 53 2.74 -16.95 0.47
CA LYS A 53 1.52 -17.08 1.29
C LYS A 53 1.82 -16.84 2.77
N ASN A 54 2.90 -17.42 3.29
CA ASN A 54 3.32 -17.21 4.67
C ASN A 54 3.63 -15.73 4.95
N LEU A 55 4.37 -15.07 4.06
CA LEU A 55 4.66 -13.64 4.18
C LEU A 55 3.39 -12.79 4.09
N THR A 56 2.45 -13.15 3.22
CA THR A 56 1.18 -12.43 3.08
C THR A 56 0.36 -12.52 4.36
N ALA A 57 0.29 -13.70 4.98
CA ALA A 57 -0.35 -13.91 6.28
C ALA A 57 0.35 -13.09 7.39
N PHE A 58 1.68 -13.12 7.43
CA PHE A 58 2.47 -12.33 8.37
C PHE A 58 2.23 -10.83 8.22
N VAL A 59 2.23 -10.30 7.00
CA VAL A 59 1.92 -8.89 6.71
C VAL A 59 0.50 -8.53 7.17
N GLY A 60 -0.47 -9.43 6.97
CA GLY A 60 -1.84 -9.26 7.47
C GLY A 60 -1.87 -9.10 9.00
N ASN A 61 -1.16 -9.97 9.72
CA ASN A 61 -1.05 -9.91 11.18
C ASN A 61 -0.38 -8.62 11.65
N VAL A 62 0.72 -8.21 11.02
CA VAL A 62 1.42 -6.95 11.37
C VAL A 62 0.53 -5.73 11.16
N LYS A 63 -0.23 -5.67 10.06
CA LYS A 63 -1.19 -4.57 9.82
C LYS A 63 -2.29 -4.51 10.87
N ALA A 64 -2.78 -5.66 11.32
CA ALA A 64 -3.79 -5.72 12.37
C ALA A 64 -3.25 -5.15 13.69
N GLU A 65 -2.03 -5.53 14.07
CA GLU A 65 -1.36 -5.00 15.27
C GLU A 65 -1.04 -3.51 15.15
N GLU A 66 -0.59 -3.04 13.98
CA GLU A 66 -0.37 -1.61 13.74
C GLU A 66 -1.65 -0.80 13.93
N ALA A 67 -2.78 -1.28 13.41
CA ALA A 67 -4.08 -0.64 13.61
C ALA A 67 -4.48 -0.58 15.09
N ALA A 68 -4.29 -1.69 15.83
CA ALA A 68 -4.57 -1.74 17.27
C ALA A 68 -3.68 -0.77 18.07
N LEU A 69 -2.39 -0.69 17.74
CA LEU A 69 -1.46 0.26 18.37
C LEU A 69 -1.82 1.71 18.03
N ALA A 70 -2.20 1.98 16.78
CA ALA A 70 -2.65 3.31 16.37
C ALA A 70 -3.91 3.74 17.12
N GLU A 71 -4.86 2.83 17.37
CA GLU A 71 -6.06 3.11 18.17
C GLU A 71 -5.71 3.39 19.65
N ARG A 72 -4.83 2.57 20.25
CA ARG A 72 -4.33 2.79 21.61
C ARG A 72 -3.65 4.14 21.76
N ARG A 73 -2.81 4.51 20.78
CA ARG A 73 -2.16 5.83 20.70
C ARG A 73 -3.20 6.94 20.66
N LYS A 74 -4.16 6.89 19.74
CA LYS A 74 -5.23 7.90 19.62
C LYS A 74 -6.06 8.04 20.90
N THR A 75 -6.30 6.94 21.59
CA THR A 75 -7.03 6.95 22.87
C THR A 75 -6.22 7.64 23.97
N ALA A 76 -4.91 7.38 24.05
CA ALA A 76 -4.02 8.07 24.97
C ALA A 76 -3.90 9.57 24.64
N GLU A 77 -3.76 9.94 23.37
CA GLU A 77 -3.74 11.34 22.90
C GLU A 77 -5.03 12.07 23.32
N LYS A 78 -6.21 11.47 23.08
CA LYS A 78 -7.50 12.03 23.55
C LYS A 78 -7.57 12.18 25.07
N ARG A 79 -7.01 11.24 25.82
CA ARG A 79 -6.97 11.32 27.30
C ARG A 79 -6.05 12.45 27.76
N VAL A 80 -4.92 12.66 27.10
CA VAL A 80 -4.00 13.77 27.38
C VAL A 80 -4.71 15.11 27.16
N GLU A 81 -5.38 15.29 26.03
CA GLU A 81 -6.11 16.55 25.75
C GLU A 81 -7.23 16.78 26.76
N ARG A 82 -8.05 15.76 27.07
CA ARG A 82 -9.06 15.86 28.13
C ARG A 82 -8.50 16.26 29.49
N LEU A 83 -7.32 15.76 29.85
CA LEU A 83 -6.67 16.10 31.12
C LEU A 83 -6.09 17.52 31.11
N LYS A 84 -5.58 17.99 29.96
CA LYS A 84 -5.17 19.39 29.79
C LYS A 84 -6.37 20.33 29.93
N ASP A 85 -7.48 20.01 29.28
CA ASP A 85 -8.72 20.79 29.36
C ASP A 85 -9.25 20.86 30.79
N LEU A 86 -9.30 19.71 31.48
CA LEU A 86 -9.69 19.64 32.88
C LEU A 86 -8.77 20.47 33.78
N LEU A 87 -7.46 20.39 33.57
CA LEU A 87 -6.48 21.17 34.34
C LEU A 87 -6.65 22.67 34.08
N ALA A 88 -6.81 23.06 32.81
CA ALA A 88 -7.06 24.43 32.40
C ALA A 88 -8.35 24.99 33.01
N SER A 89 -9.47 24.26 32.92
CA SER A 89 -10.76 24.68 33.48
C SER A 89 -10.69 24.81 35.00
N SER A 90 -10.00 23.87 35.67
CA SER A 90 -9.83 23.90 37.13
C SER A 90 -8.98 25.10 37.57
N MET A 91 -7.89 25.37 36.86
CA MET A 91 -7.03 26.54 37.11
C MET A 91 -7.81 27.85 36.96
N LEU A 92 -8.60 27.99 35.89
CA LEU A 92 -9.44 29.16 35.66
C LEU A 92 -10.54 29.29 36.73
N SER A 93 -11.17 28.20 37.16
CA SER A 93 -12.23 28.25 38.19
C SER A 93 -11.76 28.74 39.56
N VAL A 94 -10.48 28.53 39.88
CA VAL A 94 -9.86 29.01 41.13
C VAL A 94 -9.08 30.32 40.94
N GLY A 95 -9.22 30.96 39.76
CA GLY A 95 -8.57 32.23 39.44
C GLY A 95 -7.05 32.18 39.34
N ARG A 96 -6.47 31.01 39.03
CA ARG A 96 -5.01 30.83 38.87
C ARG A 96 -4.65 30.72 37.41
N ASP A 97 -3.88 31.68 36.91
CA ASP A 97 -3.32 31.68 35.55
C ASP A 97 -1.96 30.95 35.45
N LYS A 98 -1.31 30.72 36.59
CA LYS A 98 -0.01 30.05 36.69
C LYS A 98 0.09 29.18 37.95
N VAL A 99 0.71 28.00 37.82
CA VAL A 99 1.08 27.12 38.94
C VAL A 99 2.53 26.68 38.76
N GLU A 100 3.36 26.86 39.78
CA GLU A 100 4.77 26.49 39.77
C GLU A 100 5.08 25.67 41.02
N THR A 101 5.66 24.48 40.82
CA THR A 101 6.12 23.59 41.89
C THR A 101 7.57 23.21 41.63
N ALA A 102 8.21 22.51 42.57
CA ALA A 102 9.57 22.01 42.38
C ALA A 102 9.73 21.05 41.17
N ARG A 103 8.63 20.48 40.65
CA ARG A 103 8.66 19.48 39.56
C ARG A 103 8.05 19.98 38.25
N THR A 104 7.16 20.96 38.28
CA THR A 104 6.39 21.38 37.10
C THR A 104 6.03 22.84 37.13
N LYS A 105 5.99 23.46 35.95
CA LYS A 105 5.51 24.82 35.73
C LYS A 105 4.39 24.80 34.70
N ILE A 106 3.22 25.30 35.09
CA ILE A 106 2.00 25.33 34.28
C ILE A 106 1.59 26.80 34.13
N GLY A 107 1.24 27.20 32.92
CA GLY A 107 0.71 28.54 32.65
C GLY A 107 0.07 28.59 31.28
N PHE A 108 -0.79 29.58 31.08
CA PHE A 108 -1.42 29.82 29.79
C PHE A 108 -0.48 30.61 28.86
N ARG A 109 -0.45 30.22 27.58
CA ARG A 109 0.21 30.99 26.52
C ARG A 109 -0.86 31.65 25.67
N LYS A 110 -0.66 32.91 25.31
CA LYS A 110 -1.50 33.59 24.32
C LYS A 110 -1.21 33.01 22.93
N SER A 111 -2.26 32.60 22.23
CA SER A 111 -2.22 32.27 20.80
C SER A 111 -3.28 33.07 20.07
N THR A 112 -2.96 33.52 18.85
CA THR A 112 -3.90 34.20 17.97
C THR A 112 -4.23 33.25 16.84
N GLN A 113 -5.52 33.05 16.57
CA GLN A 113 -6.01 32.29 15.42
C GLN A 113 -6.95 33.21 14.63
N VAL A 114 -6.90 33.10 13.30
CA VAL A 114 -7.92 33.72 12.44
C VAL A 114 -9.17 32.85 12.51
N GLN A 115 -10.24 33.41 13.07
CA GLN A 115 -11.58 32.81 13.01
C GLN A 115 -12.27 33.37 11.77
N ILE A 116 -12.73 32.49 10.88
CA ILE A 116 -13.49 32.85 9.69
C ILE A 116 -14.94 32.49 9.97
N ASP A 117 -15.79 33.50 10.14
CA ASP A 117 -17.21 33.30 10.42
C ASP A 117 -18.04 33.11 9.14
N ASP A 118 -17.60 33.72 8.02
CA ASP A 118 -18.21 33.58 6.70
C ASP A 118 -17.12 33.60 5.61
N GLU A 119 -16.94 32.46 4.93
CA GLU A 119 -15.98 32.32 3.83
C GLU A 119 -16.38 33.11 2.57
N GLY A 120 -17.68 33.38 2.37
CA GLY A 120 -18.18 34.11 1.19
C GLY A 120 -18.01 35.63 1.29
N ALA A 121 -17.84 36.15 2.50
CA ALA A 121 -17.53 37.55 2.76
C ALA A 121 -16.03 37.86 2.65
N LEU A 122 -15.18 36.84 2.50
CA LEU A 122 -13.74 37.04 2.37
C LEU A 122 -13.40 37.65 1.00
N PRO A 123 -12.56 38.70 0.97
CA PRO A 123 -12.03 39.22 -0.28
C PRO A 123 -11.31 38.13 -1.09
N PRO A 124 -11.34 38.20 -2.43
CA PRO A 124 -10.68 37.22 -3.30
C PRO A 124 -9.18 37.03 -2.99
N ASP A 125 -8.52 38.06 -2.47
CA ASP A 125 -7.11 38.05 -2.08
C ASP A 125 -6.78 37.04 -0.97
N PHE A 126 -7.77 36.58 -0.21
CA PHE A 126 -7.62 35.61 0.89
C PHE A 126 -8.26 34.25 0.59
N VAL A 127 -8.82 34.04 -0.61
CA VAL A 127 -9.55 32.82 -0.99
C VAL A 127 -8.84 32.14 -2.17
N THR A 128 -8.32 30.93 -1.93
CA THR A 128 -7.73 30.12 -3.01
C THR A 128 -8.79 29.18 -3.58
N THR A 129 -9.23 29.44 -4.82
CA THR A 129 -10.15 28.55 -5.53
C THR A 129 -9.37 27.45 -6.24
N THR A 130 -9.58 26.20 -5.83
CA THR A 130 -8.97 25.02 -6.48
C THR A 130 -10.01 24.26 -7.31
N VAL A 131 -10.00 24.46 -8.64
CA VAL A 131 -10.80 23.65 -9.57
C VAL A 131 -9.97 22.43 -9.97
N THR A 132 -10.33 21.25 -9.45
CA THR A 132 -9.67 19.99 -9.84
C THR A 132 -10.51 19.26 -10.89
N THR A 133 -10.07 19.30 -12.13
CA THR A 133 -10.56 18.42 -13.19
C THR A 133 -9.76 17.11 -13.15
N LYS A 134 -10.45 15.99 -12.84
CA LYS A 134 -9.84 14.66 -12.83
C LYS A 134 -10.49 13.79 -13.90
N PRO A 135 -9.71 13.09 -14.74
CA PRO A 135 -10.27 12.15 -15.69
C PRO A 135 -10.92 10.97 -14.96
N ASP A 136 -12.18 10.69 -15.28
CA ASP A 136 -12.89 9.54 -14.75
C ASP A 136 -12.47 8.27 -15.51
N LYS A 137 -11.41 7.63 -15.00
CA LYS A 137 -10.88 6.38 -15.56
C LYS A 137 -11.92 5.26 -15.60
N THR A 138 -12.92 5.27 -14.71
CA THR A 138 -13.96 4.23 -14.69
C THR A 138 -14.96 4.42 -15.82
N ALA A 139 -15.40 5.65 -16.06
CA ALA A 139 -16.26 5.98 -17.20
C ALA A 139 -15.53 5.74 -18.53
N ILE A 140 -14.25 6.16 -18.63
CA ILE A 140 -13.41 5.94 -19.80
C ILE A 140 -13.25 4.44 -20.10
N LYS A 141 -12.96 3.61 -19.08
CA LYS A 141 -12.87 2.16 -19.24
C LYS A 141 -14.16 1.54 -19.77
N LYS A 142 -15.32 1.95 -19.22
CA LYS A 142 -16.63 1.46 -19.67
C LYS A 142 -16.94 1.86 -21.11
N ALA A 143 -16.64 3.11 -21.49
CA ALA A 143 -16.87 3.60 -22.85
C ALA A 143 -16.02 2.84 -23.89
N ILE A 144 -14.73 2.62 -23.62
CA ILE A 144 -13.85 1.86 -24.52
C ILE A 144 -14.31 0.39 -24.62
N GLN A 145 -14.74 -0.24 -23.52
CA GLN A 145 -15.29 -1.59 -23.53
C GLN A 145 -16.63 -1.71 -24.28
N ALA A 146 -17.43 -0.64 -24.31
CA ALA A 146 -18.69 -0.57 -25.06
C ALA A 146 -18.49 -0.24 -26.56
N GLY A 147 -17.25 -0.17 -27.04
CA GLY A 147 -16.92 0.11 -28.44
C GLY A 147 -16.84 1.61 -28.80
N GLN A 148 -16.91 2.51 -27.81
CA GLN A 148 -16.71 3.95 -28.04
C GLN A 148 -15.22 4.29 -27.96
N SER A 149 -14.69 4.95 -28.99
CA SER A 149 -13.32 5.47 -28.96
C SER A 149 -13.23 6.72 -28.09
N VAL A 150 -12.38 6.70 -27.07
CA VAL A 150 -12.07 7.87 -26.22
C VAL A 150 -10.69 8.39 -26.61
N ALA A 151 -10.64 9.57 -27.25
CA ALA A 151 -9.38 10.18 -27.65
C ALA A 151 -8.46 10.38 -26.43
N GLY A 152 -7.22 9.85 -26.51
CA GLY A 152 -6.23 9.92 -25.44
C GLY A 152 -6.29 8.80 -24.40
N ALA A 153 -7.14 7.79 -24.57
CA ALA A 153 -7.19 6.63 -23.68
C ALA A 153 -7.20 5.29 -24.45
N VAL A 154 -6.38 4.34 -23.99
CA VAL A 154 -6.25 2.99 -24.57
C VAL A 154 -6.29 1.97 -23.44
N LEU A 155 -6.94 0.83 -23.67
CA LEU A 155 -6.87 -0.31 -22.74
C LEU A 155 -5.54 -1.05 -22.96
N VAL A 156 -4.77 -1.20 -21.89
CA VAL A 156 -3.56 -2.01 -21.86
C VAL A 156 -3.85 -3.25 -21.01
N GLU A 157 -3.63 -4.42 -21.59
CA GLU A 157 -3.72 -5.69 -20.88
C GLU A 157 -2.42 -5.96 -20.14
N ASN A 158 -2.52 -6.25 -18.84
CA ASN A 158 -1.38 -6.59 -18.00
C ASN A 158 -1.63 -7.96 -17.35
N GLN A 159 -0.63 -8.82 -17.39
CA GLN A 159 -0.66 -10.09 -16.67
C GLN A 159 -0.19 -9.85 -15.23
N ASN A 160 -1.06 -10.11 -14.26
CA ASN A 160 -0.76 -9.98 -12.84
C ASN A 160 -0.67 -11.37 -12.22
N LEU A 161 0.45 -11.65 -11.54
CA LEU A 161 0.64 -12.91 -10.83
C LEU A 161 -0.41 -13.06 -9.71
N GLN A 162 -1.13 -14.19 -9.70
CA GLN A 162 -2.07 -14.56 -8.65
C GLN A 162 -1.55 -15.78 -7.90
N ILE A 163 -1.40 -15.68 -6.59
CA ILE A 163 -1.04 -16.79 -5.71
C ILE A 163 -2.27 -17.09 -4.85
N LYS A 164 -2.93 -18.23 -5.11
CA LYS A 164 -4.14 -18.71 -4.41
C LYS A 164 -3.81 -19.92 -3.56
#